data_AF-A0A345EFM6-F1
#
_entry.id   AF-A0A345EFM6-F1
#
_cell.length_a   1.000
_cell.length_b   1.000
_cell.length_c   1.000
_cell.angle_alpha   90.00
_cell.angle_beta   90.00
_cell.angle_gamma   90.00
#
_symmetry.space_group_name_H-M   'P 1'
#
loop_
_entity.id
_entity.type
_entity.pdbx_description
1 polymer ?
#
loop_
_entity_poly.entity_id
_entity_poly.type
_entity_poly.pdbx_seq_one_letter_code
_entity_poly.pdbx_strand_id
1 'polypeptide(L)'
;MTMPAPYEHVVPTDADYPDGVYRVVGTGDGTVTLLRVTDADGHRAHTGELVSVDADAFDGFTAADPPAADRSLGTAVASSLATGYWSVRAFGRELRAHPLPTAVAVVVALVGAVGDAPGSLPDHPFGGLLLVGCLALAYVGSGRL
;
A
#
# COMPACT_ATOMS: atom_id res chain seq x y z
N MET A 1 -19.93 -35.17 7.04
CA MET A 1 -18.86 -34.20 6.72
C MET A 1 -19.25 -32.86 7.32
N THR A 2 -18.40 -32.26 8.13
CA THR A 2 -18.63 -30.91 8.66
C THR A 2 -18.26 -29.92 7.55
N MET A 3 -19.19 -29.07 7.13
CA MET A 3 -18.88 -28.05 6.14
C MET A 3 -17.86 -27.05 6.71
N PRO A 4 -16.83 -26.66 5.94
CA PRO A 4 -15.83 -25.72 6.40
C PRO A 4 -16.45 -24.34 6.63
N ALA A 5 -15.94 -23.63 7.63
CA ALA A 5 -16.41 -22.27 7.91
C ALA A 5 -15.70 -21.26 7.00
N PRO A 6 -16.40 -20.19 6.55
CA PRO A 6 -15.72 -19.07 5.92
C PRO A 6 -14.58 -18.54 6.79
N TYR A 7 -13.50 -18.11 6.14
CA TYR A 7 -12.24 -17.65 6.74
C TYR A 7 -11.32 -18.74 7.30
N GLU A 8 -11.70 -20.02 7.26
CA GLU A 8 -10.76 -21.11 7.51
C GLU A 8 -9.67 -21.14 6.45
N HIS A 9 -8.47 -21.53 6.88
CA HIS A 9 -7.31 -21.66 6.01
C HIS A 9 -7.01 -23.14 5.82
N VAL A 10 -6.72 -23.53 4.59
CA VAL A 10 -6.45 -24.90 4.21
C VAL A 10 -5.30 -24.99 3.22
N VAL A 11 -4.65 -26.14 3.18
CA VAL A 11 -3.58 -26.47 2.23
C VAL A 11 -3.94 -27.79 1.54
N PRO A 12 -3.78 -27.89 0.20
CA PRO A 12 -4.02 -29.13 -0.52
C PRO A 12 -3.06 -30.23 -0.05
N THR A 13 -3.55 -31.47 0.06
CA THR A 13 -2.72 -32.63 0.39
C THR A 13 -2.09 -33.26 -0.84
N ASP A 14 -2.64 -33.00 -2.03
CA ASP A 14 -2.27 -33.62 -3.29
C ASP A 14 -2.02 -32.56 -4.39
N ALA A 15 -1.39 -32.99 -5.49
CA ALA A 15 -0.88 -32.11 -6.55
C ALA A 15 -1.93 -31.58 -7.54
N ASP A 16 -3.22 -31.83 -7.31
CA ASP A 16 -4.30 -31.38 -8.20
C ASP A 16 -4.52 -29.86 -8.13
N TYR A 17 -3.97 -29.21 -7.09
CA TYR A 17 -4.06 -27.78 -6.87
C TYR A 17 -2.66 -27.15 -6.72
N PRO A 18 -2.47 -25.90 -7.16
CA PRO A 18 -1.21 -25.19 -6.95
C PRO A 18 -0.83 -25.14 -5.46
N ASP A 19 0.46 -25.27 -5.17
CA ASP A 19 0.98 -25.15 -3.81
C ASP A 19 0.63 -23.78 -3.20
N GLY A 20 0.21 -23.80 -1.94
CA GLY A 20 -0.08 -22.58 -1.18
C GLY A 20 -1.19 -22.76 -0.16
N VAL A 21 -1.39 -21.73 0.66
CA VAL A 21 -2.49 -21.64 1.60
C VAL A 21 -3.69 -21.01 0.91
N TYR A 22 -4.85 -21.64 1.09
CA TYR A 22 -6.14 -21.19 0.59
C TYR A 22 -7.02 -20.75 1.75
N ARG A 23 -7.82 -19.71 1.53
CA ARG A 23 -8.85 -19.25 2.48
C ARG A 23 -10.23 -19.61 1.93
N VAL A 24 -11.07 -20.22 2.75
CA VAL A 24 -12.48 -20.43 2.44
C VAL A 24 -13.18 -19.07 2.38
N VAL A 25 -13.74 -18.73 1.22
CA VAL A 25 -14.46 -17.45 1.01
C VAL A 25 -15.95 -17.63 0.80
N GLY A 26 -16.39 -18.86 0.53
CA GLY A 26 -17.80 -19.19 0.40
C GLY A 26 -18.03 -20.69 0.45
N THR A 27 -19.20 -21.06 0.95
CA THR A 27 -19.72 -22.43 0.91
C THR A 27 -21.16 -22.37 0.42
N GLY A 28 -21.52 -23.20 -0.56
CA GLY A 28 -22.85 -23.17 -1.18
C GLY A 28 -22.99 -24.19 -2.30
N ASP A 29 -24.22 -24.66 -2.52
CA ASP A 29 -24.58 -25.54 -3.64
C ASP A 29 -23.71 -26.81 -3.79
N GLY A 30 -23.24 -27.37 -2.66
CA GLY A 30 -22.36 -28.54 -2.65
C GLY A 30 -20.90 -28.24 -3.03
N THR A 31 -20.53 -26.96 -3.11
CA THR A 31 -19.18 -26.50 -3.46
C THR A 31 -18.58 -25.60 -2.38
N VAL A 32 -17.26 -25.57 -2.33
CA VAL A 32 -16.45 -24.71 -1.47
C VAL A 32 -15.61 -23.83 -2.37
N THR A 33 -15.74 -22.51 -2.22
CA THR A 33 -14.91 -21.55 -2.93
C THR A 33 -13.71 -21.16 -2.08
N LEU A 34 -12.53 -21.36 -2.64
CA LEU A 34 -11.23 -21.14 -2.04
C LEU A 34 -10.51 -19.99 -2.73
N LEU A 35 -9.92 -19.09 -1.97
CA LEU A 35 -9.03 -18.03 -2.45
C LEU A 35 -7.60 -18.39 -2.08
N ARG A 36 -6.71 -18.50 -3.06
CA ARG A 36 -5.28 -18.70 -2.76
C ARG A 36 -4.69 -17.42 -2.17
N VAL A 37 -4.20 -17.49 -0.94
CA VAL A 37 -3.69 -16.31 -0.19
C VAL A 37 -2.17 -16.28 -0.07
N THR A 38 -1.47 -17.31 -0.55
CA THR A 38 0.00 -17.31 -0.65
C THR A 38 0.50 -17.64 -2.05
N ASP A 39 1.74 -17.27 -2.33
CA ASP A 39 2.50 -17.82 -3.46
C ASP A 39 3.04 -19.23 -3.14
N ALA A 40 3.79 -19.80 -4.10
CA ALA A 40 4.41 -21.12 -3.98
C ALA A 40 5.50 -21.17 -2.89
N ASP A 41 6.06 -20.02 -2.53
CA ASP A 41 7.07 -19.89 -1.46
C ASP A 41 6.42 -19.70 -0.07
N GLY A 42 5.08 -19.67 0.00
CA GLY A 42 4.31 -19.52 1.24
C GLY A 42 4.16 -18.07 1.72
N HIS A 43 4.58 -17.08 0.93
CA HIS A 43 4.39 -15.66 1.27
C HIS A 43 3.00 -15.19 0.92
N ARG A 44 2.45 -14.26 1.70
CA ARG A 44 1.14 -13.65 1.38
C ARG A 44 1.18 -13.01 0.00
N ALA A 45 0.25 -13.42 -0.85
CA ALA A 45 0.11 -12.92 -2.20
C ALA A 45 -1.35 -12.54 -2.48
N HIS A 46 -1.55 -11.37 -3.09
CA HIS A 46 -2.85 -10.96 -3.62
C HIS A 46 -3.08 -11.59 -5.00
N THR A 47 -3.18 -12.91 -5.05
CA THR A 47 -3.29 -13.64 -6.32
C THR A 47 -4.62 -13.35 -7.02
N GLY A 48 -5.70 -13.18 -6.25
CA GLY A 48 -7.07 -13.16 -6.78
C GLY A 48 -7.51 -14.51 -7.36
N GLU A 49 -6.73 -15.56 -7.17
CA GLU A 49 -6.96 -16.89 -7.72
C GLU A 49 -8.02 -17.61 -6.90
N LEU A 50 -9.18 -17.84 -7.53
CA LEU A 50 -10.31 -18.55 -6.95
C LEU A 50 -10.37 -19.97 -7.50
N VAL A 51 -10.45 -20.95 -6.60
CA VAL A 51 -10.66 -22.35 -6.91
C VAL A 51 -12.00 -22.76 -6.33
N SER A 52 -12.87 -23.35 -7.15
CA SER A 52 -14.11 -23.97 -6.67
C SER A 52 -13.90 -25.47 -6.61
N VAL A 53 -14.17 -26.05 -5.44
CA VAL A 53 -13.95 -27.46 -5.16
C VAL A 53 -15.29 -28.07 -4.74
N ASP A 54 -15.63 -29.24 -5.27
CA ASP A 54 -16.79 -29.99 -4.80
C ASP A 54 -16.60 -30.39 -3.33
N ALA A 55 -17.67 -30.47 -2.56
CA ALA A 55 -17.60 -30.79 -1.13
C ALA A 55 -16.89 -32.14 -0.86
N ASP A 56 -17.03 -33.11 -1.77
CA ASP A 56 -16.35 -34.42 -1.65
C ASP A 56 -14.83 -34.31 -1.96
N ALA A 57 -14.44 -33.42 -2.87
CA ALA A 57 -13.03 -33.18 -3.20
C ALA A 57 -12.33 -32.29 -2.17
N PHE A 58 -13.09 -31.58 -1.31
CA PHE A 58 -12.55 -30.79 -0.21
C PHE A 58 -11.86 -31.65 0.86
N ASP A 59 -12.14 -32.95 0.92
CA ASP A 59 -11.43 -33.88 1.81
C ASP A 59 -9.92 -34.00 1.48
N GLY A 60 -9.50 -33.59 0.27
CA GLY A 60 -8.10 -33.44 -0.13
C GLY A 60 -7.42 -32.16 0.40
N PHE A 61 -7.99 -31.51 1.40
CA PHE A 61 -7.44 -30.31 2.02
C PHE A 61 -7.34 -30.49 3.53
N THR A 62 -6.24 -30.03 4.11
CA THR A 62 -6.04 -30.04 5.57
C THR A 62 -6.06 -28.62 6.15
N ALA A 63 -6.49 -28.49 7.40
CA ALA A 63 -6.47 -27.22 8.11
C ALA A 63 -5.04 -26.67 8.23
N ALA A 64 -4.90 -25.38 7.96
CA ALA A 64 -3.62 -24.69 7.99
C ALA A 64 -3.71 -23.45 8.89
N ASP A 65 -2.57 -23.07 9.47
CA ASP A 65 -2.46 -21.81 10.17
C ASP A 65 -2.58 -20.63 9.17
N PRO A 66 -3.15 -19.49 9.60
CA PRO A 66 -3.17 -18.29 8.78
C PRO A 66 -1.74 -17.89 8.36
N PRO A 67 -1.51 -17.53 7.10
CA PRO A 67 -0.17 -17.21 6.63
C PRO A 67 0.38 -16.01 7.40
N ALA A 68 1.62 -16.13 7.88
CA ALA A 68 2.30 -15.07 8.60
C ALA A 68 2.42 -13.83 7.70
N ALA A 69 2.31 -12.63 8.30
CA ALA A 69 2.68 -11.41 7.60
C ALA A 69 4.17 -11.50 7.24
N ASP A 70 4.51 -11.15 5.99
CA ASP A 70 5.88 -11.20 5.51
C ASP A 70 6.71 -10.10 6.20
N ARG A 71 7.39 -10.48 7.28
CA ARG A 71 8.29 -9.56 8.02
C ARG A 71 9.69 -9.53 7.42
N SER A 72 9.81 -9.69 6.11
CA SER A 72 11.11 -9.67 5.44
C SER A 72 11.62 -8.23 5.33
N LEU A 73 12.91 -8.02 5.63
CA LEU A 73 13.53 -6.69 5.51
C LEU A 73 13.52 -6.19 4.06
N GLY A 74 13.62 -7.10 3.09
CA GLY A 74 13.54 -6.78 1.66
C GLY A 74 12.16 -6.22 1.28
N THR A 75 11.07 -6.86 1.72
CA THR A 75 9.71 -6.34 1.50
C THR A 75 9.52 -4.99 2.18
N ALA A 76 10.07 -4.78 3.38
CA ALA A 76 9.97 -3.51 4.08
C ALA A 76 10.64 -2.36 3.31
N VAL A 77 11.83 -2.60 2.74
CA VAL A 77 12.54 -1.61 1.91
C VAL A 77 11.78 -1.33 0.62
N ALA A 78 11.34 -2.37 -0.10
CA ALA A 78 10.58 -2.23 -1.33
C ALA A 78 9.25 -1.47 -1.09
N SER A 79 8.54 -1.80 -0.01
CA SER A 79 7.31 -1.12 0.40
C SER A 79 7.56 0.34 0.77
N SER A 80 8.68 0.66 1.40
CA SER A 80 9.07 2.04 1.73
C SER A 80 9.32 2.86 0.47
N LEU A 81 10.02 2.30 -0.52
CA LEU A 81 10.25 2.94 -1.82
C LEU A 81 8.94 3.15 -2.59
N ALA A 82 8.07 2.14 -2.62
CA ALA A 82 6.76 2.26 -3.26
C ALA A 82 5.92 3.34 -2.57
N THR A 83 5.88 3.35 -1.23
CA THR A 83 5.17 4.38 -0.45
C THR A 83 5.72 5.77 -0.73
N GLY A 84 7.04 5.92 -0.79
CA GLY A 84 7.69 7.19 -1.15
C GLY A 84 7.31 7.66 -2.56
N TYR A 85 7.37 6.78 -3.55
CA TYR A 85 6.94 7.08 -4.92
C TYR A 85 5.48 7.54 -4.99
N TRP A 86 4.56 6.81 -4.36
CA TRP A 86 3.15 7.15 -4.34
C TRP A 86 2.89 8.46 -3.59
N SER A 87 3.63 8.72 -2.51
CA SER A 87 3.53 9.97 -1.75
C SER A 87 3.95 11.17 -2.60
N VAL A 88 5.10 11.09 -3.28
CA VAL A 88 5.57 12.15 -4.20
C VAL A 88 4.60 12.35 -5.36
N ARG A 89 4.10 11.25 -5.94
CA ARG A 89 3.12 11.31 -7.03
C ARG A 89 1.81 11.95 -6.59
N ALA A 90 1.28 11.60 -5.42
CA ALA A 90 0.06 12.17 -4.87
C ALA A 90 0.25 13.67 -4.57
N PHE A 91 1.35 14.02 -3.90
CA PHE A 91 1.74 15.40 -3.62
C PHE A 91 1.79 16.26 -4.89
N GLY A 92 2.44 15.77 -5.95
CA GLY A 92 2.50 16.48 -7.23
C GLY A 92 1.16 16.60 -7.96
N ARG A 93 0.23 15.63 -7.78
CA ARG A 93 -1.14 15.76 -8.31
C ARG A 93 -1.92 16.84 -7.56
N GLU A 94 -1.74 16.90 -6.24
CA GLU A 94 -2.42 17.86 -5.38
C GLU A 94 -1.99 19.30 -5.67
N LEU A 95 -0.68 19.54 -5.82
CA LEU A 95 -0.15 20.84 -6.24
C LEU A 95 -0.72 21.29 -7.61
N ARG A 96 -0.90 20.35 -8.54
CA ARG A 96 -1.50 20.64 -9.86
C ARG A 96 -3.01 20.91 -9.79
N ALA A 97 -3.72 20.27 -8.86
CA ALA A 97 -5.15 20.50 -8.63
C ALA A 97 -5.42 21.89 -8.03
N HIS A 98 -4.46 22.43 -7.27
CA HIS A 98 -4.55 23.73 -6.62
C HIS A 98 -3.49 24.74 -7.14
N PRO A 99 -3.62 25.21 -8.40
CA PRO A 99 -2.57 25.99 -9.06
C PRO A 99 -2.33 27.37 -8.45
N LEU A 100 -3.39 28.07 -8.02
CA LEU A 100 -3.29 29.39 -7.40
C LEU A 100 -2.54 29.37 -6.06
N PRO A 101 -2.95 28.57 -5.05
CA PRO A 101 -2.24 28.53 -3.78
C PRO A 101 -0.83 27.94 -3.92
N THR A 102 -0.63 26.98 -4.85
CA THR A 102 0.72 26.48 -5.18
C THR A 102 1.61 27.61 -5.71
N ALA A 103 1.13 28.40 -6.68
CA ALA A 103 1.90 29.49 -7.25
C ALA A 103 2.28 30.53 -6.18
N VAL A 104 1.35 30.90 -5.30
CA VAL A 104 1.62 31.79 -4.17
C VAL A 104 2.72 31.20 -3.27
N ALA A 105 2.59 29.94 -2.87
CA ALA A 105 3.56 29.28 -1.99
C ALA A 105 4.96 29.19 -2.64
N VAL A 106 5.03 28.89 -3.94
CA VAL A 106 6.29 28.89 -4.71
C VAL A 106 6.92 30.28 -4.74
N VAL A 107 6.14 31.34 -5.02
CA VAL A 107 6.65 32.71 -5.05
C VAL A 107 7.20 33.12 -3.69
N VAL A 108 6.46 32.83 -2.61
CA VAL A 108 6.89 33.10 -1.23
C VAL A 108 8.20 32.36 -0.92
N ALA A 109 8.32 31.08 -1.29
CA ALA A 109 9.54 30.30 -1.09
C ALA A 109 10.74 30.85 -1.90
N LEU A 110 10.51 31.23 -3.16
CA LEU A 110 11.57 31.78 -4.03
C LEU A 110 12.07 33.14 -3.54
N VAL A 111 11.17 34.02 -3.08
CA VAL A 111 11.57 35.30 -2.48
C VAL A 111 12.41 35.08 -1.22
N GLY A 112 12.06 34.07 -0.41
CA GLY A 112 12.86 33.70 0.76
C GLY A 112 14.23 33.12 0.39
N ALA A 113 14.29 32.25 -0.62
CA ALA A 113 15.54 31.62 -1.07
C ALA A 113 16.51 32.59 -1.76
N VAL A 114 16.01 33.52 -2.59
CA VAL A 114 16.84 34.49 -3.32
C VAL A 114 17.23 35.68 -2.45
N GLY A 115 16.37 36.05 -1.49
CA GLY A 115 16.63 37.16 -0.58
C GLY A 115 17.74 36.89 0.45
N ASP A 116 18.13 35.63 0.66
CA ASP A 116 19.23 35.21 1.55
C ASP A 116 20.59 35.12 0.82
N ALA A 117 20.69 35.65 -0.40
CA ALA A 117 21.94 35.64 -1.16
C ALA A 117 23.06 36.38 -0.38
N PRO A 118 24.29 35.81 -0.31
CA PRO A 118 25.37 36.31 0.53
C PRO A 118 25.81 37.69 0.03
N GLY A 119 25.30 38.75 0.67
CA GLY A 119 25.62 40.14 0.34
C GLY A 119 24.52 41.19 0.55
N SER A 120 23.28 40.81 0.91
CA SER A 120 22.18 41.78 1.11
C SER A 120 21.56 41.72 2.51
N LEU A 121 21.95 42.69 3.37
CA LEU A 121 21.31 43.14 4.64
C LEU A 121 21.21 42.15 5.84
N PRO A 122 21.16 42.64 7.10
CA PRO A 122 21.07 41.80 8.30
C PRO A 122 19.66 41.25 8.62
N ASP A 123 19.66 40.06 9.22
CA ASP A 123 18.73 39.42 10.16
C ASP A 123 17.30 39.03 9.75
N HIS A 124 17.21 37.84 9.12
CA HIS A 124 16.18 36.80 9.28
C HIS A 124 14.80 36.85 8.58
N PRO A 125 14.30 37.89 7.89
CA PRO A 125 12.96 37.82 7.30
C PRO A 125 12.91 36.83 6.14
N PHE A 126 14.00 36.67 5.40
CA PHE A 126 14.07 35.81 4.22
C PHE A 126 14.06 34.32 4.57
N GLY A 127 14.76 33.92 5.64
CA GLY A 127 14.66 32.57 6.19
C GLY A 127 13.24 32.26 6.66
N GLY A 128 12.57 33.20 7.33
CA GLY A 128 11.15 33.06 7.70
C GLY A 128 10.23 32.88 6.50
N LEU A 129 10.46 33.66 5.43
CA LEU A 129 9.68 33.57 4.20
C LEU A 129 9.88 32.23 3.48
N LEU A 130 11.12 31.73 3.44
CA LEU A 130 11.44 30.41 2.91
C LEU A 130 10.70 29.32 3.70
N LEU A 131 10.75 29.38 5.03
CA LEU A 131 10.05 28.43 5.89
C LEU A 131 8.53 28.48 5.67
N VAL A 132 7.94 29.67 5.59
CA VAL A 132 6.51 29.84 5.33
C VAL A 132 6.12 29.31 3.95
N GLY A 133 6.91 29.58 2.92
CA GLY A 133 6.69 29.07 1.57
C GLY A 133 6.75 27.54 1.50
N CYS A 134 7.74 26.93 2.15
CA CYS A 134 7.87 25.48 2.27
C CYS A 134 6.70 24.86 3.06
N LEU A 135 6.28 25.48 4.17
CA LEU A 135 5.16 25.01 4.97
C LEU A 135 3.83 25.11 4.19
N ALA A 136 3.64 26.20 3.43
CA ALA A 136 2.48 26.37 2.57
C ALA A 136 2.47 25.31 1.45
N LEU A 137 3.60 25.03 0.80
CA LEU A 137 3.69 23.94 -0.19
C LEU A 137 3.39 22.57 0.43
N ALA A 138 3.88 22.31 1.64
CA ALA A 138 3.57 21.08 2.37
C ALA A 138 2.07 20.98 2.70
N TYR A 139 1.45 22.08 3.11
CA TYR A 139 0.02 22.15 3.40
C TYR A 139 -0.82 21.84 2.16
N VAL A 140 -0.56 22.54 1.05
CA VAL A 140 -1.24 22.34 -0.23
C VAL A 140 -1.05 20.89 -0.71
N GLY A 141 0.20 20.42 -0.83
CA GLY A 141 0.48 19.11 -1.38
C GLY A 141 0.09 17.94 -0.48
N SER A 142 -0.24 18.20 0.80
CA SER A 142 -0.82 17.19 1.71
C SER A 142 -2.34 17.00 1.55
N GLY A 143 -3.00 17.79 0.68
CA GLY A 143 -4.44 17.69 0.42
C GLY A 143 -5.29 18.23 1.57
N ARG A 144 -4.78 19.23 2.30
CA ARG A 144 -5.49 19.88 3.42
C ARG A 144 -6.22 21.17 3.02
N LEU A 145 -6.25 21.51 1.74
CA LEU A 145 -7.08 22.57 1.19
C LEU A 145 -8.51 22.07 0.92
#